data_AF-A0A943CWI6-F1
#
_entry.id   AF-A0A943CWI6-F1
#
_cell.length_a   1.000
_cell.length_b   1.000
_cell.length_c   1.000
_cell.angle_alpha   90.00
_cell.angle_beta   90.00
_cell.angle_gamma   90.00
#
_symmetry.space_group_name_H-M   'P 1'
#
loop_
_entity.id
_entity.type
_entity.pdbx_description
1 polymer ?
#
loop_
_entity_poly.entity_id
_entity_poly.type
_entity_poly.pdbx_seq_one_letter_code
_entity_poly.pdbx_strand_id
1 'polypeptide(L)'
;MSSTIDFINEEKATIGKVYTDITYAISEVSPFLDENILKKRKYYSKLPILKEYMDMLNNAEYSNKNKKFSFFKKDNSKIKLTDYKQNNLAVFNQFENCSKCSCLNCIKECQFQSCSGCRANSYIKTCDKSKLNVRFNNNFILDLTNNNTGKASRYKVLATIENCEYDRLYIALENLSDSNDKFILYYYPGISSDEFGEITDEEEFNLVVETYEQA
;
A
#
# COMPACT_ATOMS: atom_id res chain seq x y z
N MET A 1 27.74 16.19 -2.81
CA MET A 1 27.54 14.89 -3.49
C MET A 1 27.72 13.80 -2.44
N SER A 2 26.69 13.03 -2.07
CA SER A 2 26.89 11.90 -1.15
C SER A 2 27.63 10.77 -1.86
N SER A 3 28.52 10.09 -1.14
CA SER A 3 29.32 9.01 -1.71
C SER A 3 28.41 7.81 -2.05
N THR A 4 28.88 6.91 -2.92
CA THR A 4 28.12 5.69 -3.25
C THR A 4 27.82 4.84 -2.01
N ILE A 5 28.71 4.83 -1.03
CA ILE A 5 28.50 4.09 0.23
C ILE A 5 27.45 4.75 1.11
N ASP A 6 27.40 6.10 1.17
CA ASP A 6 26.36 6.81 1.92
C ASP A 6 24.97 6.50 1.35
N PHE A 7 24.83 6.55 0.02
CA PHE A 7 23.60 6.17 -0.67
C PHE A 7 23.17 4.72 -0.36
N ILE A 8 24.10 3.76 -0.40
CA ILE A 8 23.81 2.35 -0.08
C ILE A 8 23.35 2.20 1.37
N ASN A 9 24.00 2.91 2.30
CA ASN A 9 23.65 2.86 3.72
C ASN A 9 22.25 3.44 3.98
N GLU A 10 21.90 4.57 3.35
CA GLU A 10 20.57 5.17 3.41
C GLU A 10 19.48 4.24 2.85
N GLU A 11 19.75 3.64 1.68
CA GLU A 11 18.84 2.66 1.08
C GLU A 11 18.66 1.45 1.98
N LYS A 12 19.74 0.87 2.52
CA LYS A 12 19.65 -0.25 3.46
C LYS A 12 18.90 0.09 4.75
N ALA A 13 19.05 1.31 5.28
CA ALA A 13 18.34 1.73 6.47
C ALA A 13 16.82 1.80 6.23
N THR A 14 16.42 2.26 5.04
CA THR A 14 15.00 2.40 4.66
C THR A 14 14.41 1.07 4.19
N ILE A 15 14.94 0.50 3.12
CA ILE A 15 14.39 -0.71 2.50
C ILE A 15 14.71 -1.99 3.26
N GLY A 16 15.83 -2.01 4.02
CA GLY A 16 16.21 -3.17 4.83
C GLY A 16 15.21 -3.43 5.95
N LYS A 17 14.63 -2.38 6.54
CA LYS A 17 13.53 -2.53 7.52
C LYS A 17 12.32 -3.18 6.87
N VAL A 18 11.88 -2.65 5.72
CA VAL A 18 10.73 -3.19 4.97
C VAL A 18 10.97 -4.65 4.56
N TYR A 19 12.16 -4.99 4.07
CA TYR A 19 12.55 -6.35 3.73
C TYR A 19 12.46 -7.29 4.95
N THR A 20 12.95 -6.82 6.09
CA THR A 20 12.91 -7.57 7.35
C THR A 20 11.47 -7.84 7.79
N ASP A 21 10.65 -6.79 7.86
CA ASP A 21 9.23 -6.89 8.26
C ASP A 21 8.47 -7.88 7.35
N ILE A 22 8.66 -7.79 6.03
CA ILE A 22 7.99 -8.68 5.06
C ILE A 22 8.50 -10.13 5.17
N THR A 23 9.81 -10.35 5.28
CA THR A 23 10.36 -11.72 5.33
C THR A 23 9.98 -12.45 6.62
N TYR A 24 9.98 -11.74 7.76
CA TYR A 24 9.46 -12.28 9.01
C TYR A 24 7.98 -12.62 8.89
N ALA A 25 7.17 -11.70 8.38
CA ALA A 25 5.74 -11.94 8.15
C ALA A 25 5.48 -13.21 7.33
N ILE A 26 6.21 -13.39 6.23
CA ILE A 26 6.11 -14.58 5.39
C ILE A 26 6.49 -15.85 6.16
N SER A 27 7.55 -15.80 6.96
CA SER A 27 7.98 -16.94 7.77
C SER A 27 6.96 -17.32 8.85
N GLU A 28 6.25 -16.33 9.41
CA GLU A 28 5.22 -16.56 10.42
C GLU A 28 3.94 -17.13 9.83
N VAL A 29 3.51 -16.67 8.64
CA VAL A 29 2.20 -17.05 8.08
C VAL A 29 2.26 -18.25 7.13
N SER A 30 3.39 -18.51 6.47
CA SER A 30 3.49 -19.57 5.46
C SER A 30 3.27 -21.00 5.98
N PRO A 31 3.59 -21.35 7.26
CA PRO A 31 3.24 -22.67 7.79
C PRO A 31 1.74 -22.92 7.96
N PHE A 32 0.93 -21.86 7.99
CA PHE A 32 -0.50 -21.91 8.31
C PHE A 32 -1.42 -21.62 7.13
N LEU A 33 -0.85 -21.21 5.99
CA LEU A 33 -1.62 -20.75 4.84
C LEU A 33 -1.20 -21.48 3.58
N ASP A 34 -2.18 -21.83 2.76
CA ASP A 34 -1.93 -22.40 1.44
C ASP A 34 -1.18 -21.42 0.54
N GLU A 35 -0.30 -21.99 -0.30
CA GLU A 35 0.49 -21.24 -1.29
C GLU A 35 -0.38 -20.36 -2.20
N ASN A 36 -1.60 -20.82 -2.54
CA ASN A 36 -2.54 -20.05 -3.35
C ASN A 36 -3.07 -18.81 -2.63
N ILE A 37 -3.24 -18.87 -1.31
CA ILE A 37 -3.62 -17.72 -0.47
C ILE A 37 -2.42 -16.77 -0.34
N LEU A 38 -1.22 -17.30 -0.11
CA LEU A 38 0.01 -16.51 -0.05
C LEU A 38 0.25 -15.73 -1.34
N LYS A 39 0.07 -16.36 -2.51
CA LYS A 39 0.21 -15.71 -3.83
C LYS A 39 -0.75 -14.54 -4.07
N LYS A 40 -1.92 -14.54 -3.43
CA LYS A 40 -2.84 -13.38 -3.47
C LYS A 40 -2.32 -12.17 -2.67
N ARG A 41 -1.38 -12.38 -1.75
CA ARG A 41 -0.73 -11.30 -1.01
C ARG A 41 0.30 -10.62 -1.90
N LYS A 42 0.13 -9.32 -2.12
CA LYS A 42 1.02 -8.51 -2.96
C LYS A 42 2.47 -8.55 -2.49
N TYR A 43 2.72 -8.52 -1.18
CA TYR A 43 4.08 -8.58 -0.65
C TYR A 43 4.76 -9.94 -0.89
N TYR A 44 3.99 -11.02 -0.97
CA TYR A 44 4.51 -12.36 -1.21
C TYR A 44 4.79 -12.55 -2.71
N SER A 45 3.80 -12.27 -3.56
CA SER A 45 3.94 -12.41 -5.02
C SER A 45 4.99 -11.50 -5.64
N LYS A 46 5.29 -10.35 -5.02
CA LYS A 46 6.32 -9.42 -5.49
C LYS A 46 7.69 -9.60 -4.82
N LEU A 47 7.80 -10.47 -3.81
CA LEU A 47 9.03 -10.67 -3.02
C LEU A 47 10.32 -10.83 -3.86
N PRO A 48 10.34 -11.50 -5.03
CA PRO A 48 11.55 -11.59 -5.85
C PRO A 48 12.18 -10.23 -6.17
N ILE A 49 11.38 -9.21 -6.45
CA ILE A 49 11.86 -7.85 -6.78
C ILE A 49 12.61 -7.23 -5.60
N LEU A 50 12.11 -7.45 -4.37
CA LEU A 50 12.73 -6.92 -3.15
C LEU A 50 14.02 -7.65 -2.80
N LYS A 51 14.03 -8.98 -2.96
CA LYS A 51 15.23 -9.81 -2.75
C LYS A 51 16.35 -9.42 -3.71
N GLU A 52 16.04 -9.30 -5.00
CA GLU A 52 17.00 -8.87 -6.02
C GLU A 52 17.60 -7.51 -5.67
N TYR A 53 16.78 -6.55 -5.21
CA TYR A 53 17.30 -5.24 -4.81
C TYR A 53 18.23 -5.30 -3.60
N MET A 54 17.90 -6.11 -2.60
CA MET A 54 18.77 -6.33 -1.43
C MET A 54 20.10 -6.97 -1.85
N ASP A 55 20.08 -7.92 -2.78
CA ASP A 55 21.29 -8.54 -3.31
C ASP A 55 22.13 -7.52 -4.10
N MET A 56 21.51 -6.66 -4.90
CA MET A 56 22.20 -5.56 -5.59
C MET A 56 22.88 -4.61 -4.58
N LEU A 57 22.21 -4.24 -3.49
CA LEU A 57 22.78 -3.39 -2.44
C LEU A 57 23.97 -4.06 -1.75
N ASN A 58 23.85 -5.34 -1.40
CA ASN A 58 24.91 -6.12 -0.77
C ASN A 58 26.13 -6.25 -1.69
N ASN A 59 25.91 -6.55 -2.97
CA ASN A 59 26.97 -6.68 -3.97
C ASN A 59 27.69 -5.35 -4.23
N ALA A 60 26.94 -4.25 -4.28
CA ALA A 60 27.49 -2.90 -4.44
C ALA A 60 28.34 -2.51 -3.22
N GLU A 61 27.88 -2.81 -2.01
CA GLU A 61 28.63 -2.54 -0.77
C GLU A 61 29.94 -3.33 -0.71
N TYR A 62 29.88 -4.65 -0.98
CA TYR A 62 31.05 -5.53 -0.99
C TYR A 62 32.08 -5.05 -2.02
N SER A 63 31.62 -4.70 -3.22
CA SER A 63 32.48 -4.19 -4.29
C SER A 63 33.13 -2.87 -3.92
N ASN A 64 32.40 -1.98 -3.24
CA ASN A 64 32.92 -0.68 -2.79
C ASN A 64 33.97 -0.83 -1.68
N LYS A 65 33.72 -1.69 -0.69
CA LYS A 65 34.65 -1.98 0.43
C LYS A 65 35.95 -2.67 -0.02
N ASN A 66 35.88 -3.48 -1.09
CA ASN A 66 37.02 -4.27 -1.58
C ASN A 66 37.73 -3.65 -2.81
N LYS A 67 37.62 -2.34 -3.04
CA LYS A 67 38.21 -1.60 -4.18
C LYS A 67 39.74 -1.62 -4.32
N LYS A 68 40.47 -2.43 -3.55
CA LYS A 68 41.95 -2.48 -3.53
C LYS A 68 42.61 -2.82 -4.89
N PHE A 69 41.86 -3.26 -5.92
CA PHE A 69 42.42 -3.69 -7.21
C PHE A 69 41.79 -3.11 -8.49
N SER A 70 40.96 -2.05 -8.42
CA SER A 70 40.32 -1.51 -9.63
C SER A 70 40.33 0.01 -9.70
N PHE A 71 41.50 0.56 -10.05
CA PHE A 71 41.71 2.00 -10.25
C PHE A 71 41.08 2.56 -11.56
N PHE A 72 40.54 1.70 -12.44
CA PHE A 72 40.08 2.11 -13.78
C PHE A 72 38.59 1.84 -14.08
N LYS A 73 37.80 1.30 -13.14
CA LYS A 73 36.37 1.07 -13.38
C LYS A 73 35.53 2.21 -12.81
N LYS A 74 34.77 2.88 -13.69
CA LYS A 74 33.75 3.87 -13.30
C LYS A 74 32.67 3.15 -12.48
N ASP A 75 32.50 3.54 -11.23
CA ASP A 75 31.48 2.98 -10.34
C ASP A 75 30.10 3.48 -10.78
N ASN A 76 29.31 2.59 -11.39
CA ASN A 76 27.93 2.85 -11.81
C ASN A 76 26.89 2.21 -10.89
N SER A 77 27.30 1.75 -9.70
CA SER A 77 26.40 1.05 -8.77
C SER A 77 25.23 1.92 -8.35
N LYS A 78 25.49 3.20 -8.03
CA LYS A 78 24.43 4.16 -7.67
C LYS A 78 23.39 4.29 -8.79
N ILE A 79 23.84 4.45 -10.03
CA ILE A 79 22.95 4.58 -11.21
C ILE A 79 22.09 3.32 -11.35
N LYS A 80 22.70 2.13 -11.34
CA LYS A 80 21.98 0.85 -11.47
C LYS A 80 20.95 0.64 -10.37
N LEU A 81 21.29 0.97 -9.13
CA LEU A 81 20.40 0.86 -7.97
C LEU A 81 19.22 1.85 -8.10
N THR A 82 19.50 3.09 -8.50
CA THR A 82 18.46 4.10 -8.75
C THR A 82 17.54 3.67 -9.89
N ASP A 83 18.09 3.22 -11.01
CA ASP A 83 17.32 2.78 -12.18
C ASP A 83 16.44 1.59 -11.84
N TYR A 84 16.96 0.58 -11.14
CA TYR A 84 16.18 -0.58 -10.72
C TYR A 84 15.03 -0.19 -9.80
N LYS A 85 15.28 0.66 -8.79
CA LYS A 85 14.24 1.13 -7.86
C LYS A 85 13.18 1.95 -8.59
N GLN A 86 13.60 2.83 -9.51
CA GLN A 86 12.70 3.66 -10.30
C GLN A 86 11.82 2.82 -11.24
N ASN A 87 12.40 1.85 -11.92
CA ASN A 87 11.68 0.92 -12.80
C ASN A 87 10.67 0.05 -12.03
N ASN A 88 10.84 -0.10 -10.72
CA ASN A 88 9.97 -0.88 -9.84
C ASN A 88 9.27 -0.03 -8.78
N LEU A 89 9.18 1.30 -8.97
CA LEU A 89 8.75 2.24 -7.92
C LEU A 89 7.39 1.89 -7.31
N ALA A 90 6.42 1.53 -8.13
CA ALA A 90 5.09 1.14 -7.66
C ALA A 90 5.12 -0.10 -6.74
N VAL A 91 6.04 -1.04 -7.00
CA VAL A 91 6.22 -2.24 -6.18
C VAL A 91 6.89 -1.88 -4.84
N PHE A 92 7.90 -1.02 -4.87
CA PHE A 92 8.55 -0.52 -3.65
C PHE A 92 7.58 0.23 -2.74
N ASN A 93 6.78 1.14 -3.30
CA ASN A 93 5.74 1.82 -2.53
C ASN A 93 4.72 0.81 -1.98
N GLN A 94 4.37 -0.24 -2.73
CA GLN A 94 3.48 -1.27 -2.23
C GLN A 94 4.11 -2.05 -1.06
N PHE A 95 5.41 -2.32 -1.06
CA PHE A 95 6.09 -2.95 0.07
C PHE A 95 6.04 -2.10 1.34
N GLU A 96 6.30 -0.79 1.22
CA GLU A 96 6.21 0.13 2.36
C GLU A 96 4.80 0.21 2.95
N ASN A 97 3.78 0.09 2.11
CA ASN A 97 2.39 0.04 2.54
C ASN A 97 2.06 -1.33 3.18
N CYS A 98 2.52 -2.43 2.57
CA CYS A 98 2.33 -3.78 3.09
C CYS A 98 3.00 -3.99 4.46
N SER A 99 4.19 -3.43 4.69
CA SER A 99 4.89 -3.56 5.98
C SER A 99 4.16 -2.87 7.14
N LYS A 100 3.25 -1.94 6.83
CA LYS A 100 2.40 -1.23 7.82
C LYS A 100 0.98 -1.80 7.90
N CYS A 101 0.66 -2.81 7.10
CA CYS A 101 -0.70 -3.33 6.94
C CYS A 101 -1.11 -4.20 8.13
N SER A 102 -2.32 -4.01 8.68
CA SER A 102 -2.83 -4.84 9.78
C SER A 102 -2.95 -6.32 9.39
N CYS A 103 -3.06 -6.61 8.09
CA CYS A 103 -3.19 -7.96 7.57
C CYS A 103 -1.83 -8.64 7.31
N LEU A 104 -0.70 -7.98 7.55
CA LEU A 104 0.64 -8.48 7.20
C LEU A 104 0.88 -9.90 7.75
N ASN A 105 0.59 -10.12 9.04
CA ASN A 105 0.77 -11.40 9.74
C ASN A 105 -0.55 -12.14 9.98
N CYS A 106 -1.63 -11.78 9.28
CA CYS A 106 -2.92 -12.41 9.51
C CYS A 106 -2.90 -13.84 8.96
N ILE A 107 -3.39 -14.82 9.73
CA ILE A 107 -3.58 -16.22 9.29
C ILE A 107 -5.06 -16.63 9.26
N LYS A 108 -5.97 -15.74 9.65
CA LYS A 108 -7.40 -16.03 9.61
C LYS A 108 -7.89 -16.12 8.16
N GLU A 109 -8.83 -17.02 7.94
CA GLU A 109 -9.68 -16.98 6.74
C GLU A 109 -10.37 -15.62 6.67
N CYS A 110 -10.41 -15.02 5.49
CA CYS A 110 -10.80 -13.63 5.32
C CYS A 110 -12.03 -13.50 4.43
N GLN A 111 -13.06 -12.87 4.97
CA GLN A 111 -14.31 -12.57 4.27
C GLN A 111 -14.26 -11.22 3.54
N PHE A 112 -13.24 -10.41 3.83
CA PHE A 112 -12.98 -9.16 3.15
C PHE A 112 -12.24 -9.37 1.83
N GLN A 113 -12.30 -8.37 0.94
CA GLN A 113 -11.46 -8.30 -0.26
C GLN A 113 -9.96 -8.28 0.05
N SER A 114 -9.57 -7.98 1.29
CA SER A 114 -8.20 -8.16 1.80
C SER A 114 -7.14 -7.47 0.91
N CYS A 115 -6.03 -8.17 0.63
CA CYS A 115 -4.96 -7.68 -0.23
C CYS A 115 -5.39 -7.48 -1.69
N SER A 116 -6.39 -8.22 -2.16
CA SER A 116 -6.93 -8.11 -3.52
C SER A 116 -7.69 -6.81 -3.73
N GLY A 117 -8.37 -6.30 -2.69
CA GLY A 117 -9.04 -5.01 -2.76
C GLY A 117 -8.09 -3.81 -2.71
N CYS A 118 -6.89 -3.95 -2.13
CA CYS A 118 -5.94 -2.83 -2.06
C CYS A 118 -5.60 -2.30 -3.46
N ARG A 119 -5.74 -0.99 -3.70
CA ARG A 119 -5.20 -0.30 -4.87
C ARG A 119 -3.70 -0.07 -4.71
N ALA A 120 -3.03 0.42 -5.76
CA ALA A 120 -1.66 0.91 -5.62
C ALA A 120 -1.60 2.03 -4.58
N ASN A 121 -0.55 2.07 -3.76
CA ASN A 121 -0.39 3.05 -2.68
C ASN A 121 -1.50 3.03 -1.62
N SER A 122 -2.02 1.85 -1.30
CA SER A 122 -2.99 1.63 -0.21
C SER A 122 -2.58 0.46 0.69
N TYR A 123 -3.10 0.49 1.91
CA TYR A 123 -2.95 -0.60 2.89
C TYR A 123 -4.16 -0.62 3.82
N ILE A 124 -4.44 -1.80 4.39
CA ILE A 124 -5.43 -1.94 5.45
C ILE A 124 -4.78 -1.42 6.73
N LYS A 125 -5.33 -0.32 7.26
CA LYS A 125 -4.86 0.39 8.44
C LYS A 125 -5.40 -0.23 9.73
N THR A 126 -6.68 -0.64 9.70
CA THR A 126 -7.35 -1.39 10.77
C THR A 126 -8.23 -2.50 10.19
N CYS A 127 -8.40 -3.59 10.95
CA CYS A 127 -9.31 -4.68 10.61
C CYS A 127 -9.69 -5.43 11.90
N ASP A 128 -10.99 -5.54 12.18
CA ASP A 128 -11.51 -6.26 13.34
C ASP A 128 -11.52 -7.79 13.14
N LYS A 129 -11.27 -8.23 11.90
CA LYS A 129 -11.25 -9.63 11.43
C LYS A 129 -12.63 -10.30 11.45
N SER A 130 -13.72 -9.54 11.54
CA SER A 130 -15.09 -10.05 11.64
C SER A 130 -16.11 -9.27 10.81
N LYS A 131 -16.11 -7.94 10.86
CA LYS A 131 -17.18 -7.11 10.30
C LYS A 131 -16.61 -5.96 9.47
N LEU A 132 -15.64 -5.23 10.00
CA LEU A 132 -15.13 -4.00 9.42
C LEU A 132 -13.63 -4.02 9.16
N ASN A 133 -13.22 -3.45 8.02
CA ASN A 133 -11.85 -3.03 7.78
C ASN A 133 -11.81 -1.60 7.23
N VAL A 134 -10.68 -0.93 7.48
CA VAL A 134 -10.40 0.40 6.94
C VAL A 134 -9.11 0.37 6.16
N ARG A 135 -9.18 0.76 4.89
CA ARG A 135 -8.06 0.88 3.97
C ARG A 135 -7.74 2.34 3.72
N PHE A 136 -6.52 2.76 3.98
CA PHE A 136 -6.07 4.11 3.69
C PHE A 136 -5.51 4.19 2.28
N ASN A 137 -5.78 5.30 1.58
CA ASN A 137 -5.32 5.54 0.22
C ASN A 137 -4.44 6.80 0.18
N ASN A 138 -3.19 6.68 -0.28
CA ASN A 138 -2.27 7.82 -0.27
C ASN A 138 -2.39 8.70 -1.53
N ASN A 139 -2.69 8.10 -2.68
CA ASN A 139 -2.68 8.76 -3.99
C ASN A 139 -3.88 8.32 -4.85
N PHE A 140 -5.08 8.51 -4.34
CA PHE A 140 -6.32 8.22 -5.07
C PHE A 140 -7.19 9.48 -5.11
N ILE A 141 -7.41 10.00 -6.31
CA ILE A 141 -8.23 11.17 -6.57
C ILE A 141 -9.42 10.75 -7.44
N LEU A 142 -10.59 11.28 -7.13
CA LEU A 142 -11.81 11.12 -7.89
C LEU A 142 -12.30 12.49 -8.37
N ASP A 143 -12.87 12.52 -9.57
CA ASP A 143 -13.61 13.67 -10.07
C ASP A 143 -15.10 13.35 -9.93
N LEU A 144 -15.80 14.11 -9.08
CA LEU A 144 -17.22 13.91 -8.80
C LEU A 144 -18.01 15.13 -9.29
N THR A 145 -19.14 14.86 -9.92
CA THR A 145 -20.08 15.90 -10.35
C THR A 145 -21.32 15.84 -9.47
N ASN A 146 -21.65 16.96 -8.84
CA ASN A 146 -22.87 17.05 -8.05
C ASN A 146 -24.08 17.06 -8.99
N ASN A 147 -24.95 16.04 -8.87
CA ASN A 147 -26.09 15.86 -9.77
C ASN A 147 -27.13 17.00 -9.69
N ASN A 148 -27.22 17.71 -8.55
CA ASN A 148 -28.17 18.80 -8.36
C ASN A 148 -27.68 20.13 -8.98
N THR A 149 -26.36 20.36 -8.98
CA THR A 149 -25.78 21.65 -9.41
C THR A 149 -24.98 21.56 -10.72
N GLY A 150 -24.65 20.35 -11.17
CA GLY A 150 -23.78 20.11 -12.33
C GLY A 150 -22.32 20.49 -12.11
N LYS A 151 -21.93 20.89 -10.89
CA LYS A 151 -20.56 21.30 -10.59
C LYS A 151 -19.67 20.09 -10.38
N ALA A 152 -18.58 20.02 -11.13
CA ALA A 152 -17.51 19.06 -10.94
C ALA A 152 -16.54 19.55 -9.85
N SER A 153 -16.06 18.64 -9.01
CA SER A 153 -15.05 18.89 -8.00
C SER A 153 -14.14 17.68 -7.86
N ARG A 154 -12.92 17.91 -7.38
CA ARG A 154 -11.90 16.88 -7.25
C ARG A 154 -11.72 16.54 -5.79
N TYR A 155 -11.81 15.25 -5.48
CA TYR A 155 -11.76 14.74 -4.12
C TYR A 155 -10.57 13.80 -3.95
N LYS A 156 -9.83 13.98 -2.87
CA LYS A 156 -8.90 12.97 -2.39
C LYS A 156 -9.70 11.89 -1.66
N VAL A 157 -9.44 10.64 -2.00
CA VAL A 157 -9.94 9.50 -1.25
C VAL A 157 -9.03 9.26 -0.07
N LEU A 158 -9.54 9.49 1.13
CA LEU A 158 -8.80 9.28 2.37
C LEU A 158 -8.77 7.81 2.74
N ALA A 159 -9.95 7.17 2.73
CA ALA A 159 -10.10 5.77 3.09
C ALA A 159 -11.22 5.07 2.32
N THR A 160 -11.13 3.74 2.26
CA THR A 160 -12.20 2.84 1.88
C THR A 160 -12.54 2.00 3.10
N ILE A 161 -13.81 1.97 3.50
CA ILE A 161 -14.31 1.17 4.61
C ILE A 161 -15.08 -0.01 4.00
N GLU A 162 -14.82 -1.22 4.48
CA GLU A 162 -15.49 -2.43 4.01
C GLU A 162 -16.25 -3.06 5.17
N ASN A 163 -17.54 -3.31 4.96
CA ASN A 163 -18.37 -4.09 5.86
C ASN A 163 -18.72 -5.42 5.17
N CYS A 164 -18.06 -6.51 5.60
CA CYS A 164 -18.23 -7.82 4.97
C CYS A 164 -19.52 -8.54 5.40
N GLU A 165 -20.19 -8.11 6.49
CA GLU A 165 -21.47 -8.68 6.91
C GLU A 165 -22.59 -8.32 5.94
N TYR A 166 -22.53 -7.12 5.36
CA TYR A 166 -23.54 -6.61 4.42
C TYR A 166 -23.05 -6.52 2.97
N ASP A 167 -21.82 -6.96 2.69
CA ASP A 167 -21.16 -6.81 1.39
C ASP A 167 -21.18 -5.35 0.88
N ARG A 168 -20.79 -4.42 1.77
CA ARG A 168 -20.83 -2.97 1.50
C ARG A 168 -19.45 -2.34 1.56
N LEU A 169 -19.25 -1.38 0.67
CA LEU A 169 -18.08 -0.53 0.64
C LEU A 169 -18.50 0.93 0.78
N TYR A 170 -17.68 1.68 1.50
CA TYR A 170 -17.83 3.11 1.69
C TYR A 170 -16.51 3.80 1.39
N ILE A 171 -16.59 5.08 1.06
CA ILE A 171 -15.42 5.88 0.72
C ILE A 171 -15.46 7.22 1.46
N ALA A 172 -14.38 7.52 2.18
CA ALA A 172 -14.17 8.80 2.85
C ALA A 172 -13.42 9.74 1.90
N LEU A 173 -13.97 10.93 1.69
CA LEU A 173 -13.53 11.90 0.69
C LEU A 173 -13.25 13.25 1.33
N GLU A 174 -12.26 13.96 0.81
CA GLU A 174 -11.96 15.36 1.16
C GLU A 174 -11.73 16.16 -0.13
N ASN A 175 -12.42 17.29 -0.27
CA ASN A 175 -12.26 18.14 -1.44
C ASN A 175 -10.85 18.73 -1.49
N LEU A 176 -10.22 18.66 -2.67
CA LEU A 176 -8.88 19.21 -2.87
C LEU A 176 -8.82 20.74 -2.75
N SER A 177 -9.96 21.43 -2.89
CA SER A 177 -10.05 22.90 -2.82
C SER A 177 -10.60 23.42 -1.49
N ASP A 178 -11.24 22.56 -0.68
CA ASP A 178 -11.79 22.91 0.64
C ASP A 178 -11.72 21.71 1.59
N SER A 179 -10.80 21.72 2.54
CA SER A 179 -10.63 20.62 3.49
C SER A 179 -11.80 20.46 4.47
N ASN A 180 -12.74 21.41 4.53
CA ASN A 180 -13.96 21.26 5.33
C ASN A 180 -15.07 20.53 4.55
N ASP A 181 -14.94 20.42 3.24
CA ASP A 181 -15.87 19.70 2.37
C ASP A 181 -15.50 18.21 2.33
N LYS A 182 -16.07 17.45 3.26
CA LYS A 182 -15.83 16.01 3.46
C LYS A 182 -17.11 15.22 3.32
N PHE A 183 -16.98 14.04 2.71
CA PHE A 183 -18.10 13.12 2.50
C PHE A 183 -17.73 11.70 2.90
N ILE A 184 -18.73 10.96 3.33
CA ILE A 184 -18.73 9.51 3.30
C ILE A 184 -19.88 9.06 2.40
N LEU A 185 -19.56 8.27 1.39
CA LEU A 185 -20.52 7.76 0.41
C LEU A 185 -20.46 6.25 0.36
N TYR A 186 -21.56 5.61 -0.06
CA TYR A 186 -21.48 4.27 -0.62
C TYR A 186 -20.56 4.26 -1.83
N TYR A 187 -19.82 3.17 -1.98
CA TYR A 187 -18.85 2.98 -3.03
C TYR A 187 -19.09 1.68 -3.77
N TYR A 188 -19.35 1.77 -5.07
CA TYR A 188 -19.60 0.62 -5.93
C TYR A 188 -18.51 0.58 -7.00
N PRO A 189 -17.38 -0.13 -6.77
CA PRO A 189 -16.32 -0.23 -7.74
C PRO A 189 -16.79 -1.01 -8.96
N GLY A 190 -16.70 -0.40 -10.15
CA GLY A 190 -17.09 -1.02 -11.41
C GLY A 190 -15.91 -1.31 -12.32
N ILE A 191 -16.14 -2.10 -13.37
CA ILE A 191 -15.10 -2.41 -14.38
C ILE A 191 -14.83 -1.18 -15.27
N SER A 192 -15.90 -0.48 -15.67
CA SER A 192 -15.84 0.67 -16.58
C SER A 192 -15.77 2.00 -15.85
N SER A 193 -16.50 2.11 -14.75
CA SER A 193 -16.61 3.31 -13.93
C SER A 193 -17.03 2.94 -12.52
N ASP A 194 -16.57 3.72 -11.56
CA ASP A 194 -17.02 3.63 -10.18
C ASP A 194 -18.35 4.39 -10.02
N GLU A 195 -19.26 3.86 -9.19
CA GLU A 195 -20.52 4.51 -8.82
C GLU A 195 -20.55 4.84 -7.32
N PHE A 196 -21.35 5.85 -6.95
CA PHE A 196 -21.43 6.38 -5.59
C PHE A 196 -22.87 6.65 -5.20
N GLY A 197 -23.19 6.49 -3.91
CA GLY A 197 -24.52 6.75 -3.37
C GLY A 197 -24.48 7.43 -2.01
N GLU A 198 -25.52 8.20 -1.71
CA GLU A 198 -25.71 8.78 -0.38
C GLU A 198 -26.11 7.71 0.64
N ILE A 199 -25.60 7.82 1.86
CA ILE A 199 -25.99 6.97 2.98
C ILE A 199 -27.15 7.65 3.70
N THR A 200 -28.34 7.07 3.58
CA THR A 200 -29.57 7.64 4.17
C THR A 200 -29.89 7.08 5.55
N ASP A 201 -29.29 5.95 5.93
CA ASP A 201 -29.45 5.33 7.24
C ASP A 201 -28.46 5.93 8.24
N GLU A 202 -28.99 6.53 9.31
CA GLU A 202 -28.19 7.28 10.28
C GLU A 202 -27.29 6.37 11.13
N GLU A 203 -27.79 5.21 11.55
CA GLU A 203 -27.01 4.27 12.36
C GLU A 203 -25.81 3.72 11.57
N GLU A 204 -26.04 3.35 10.31
CA GLU A 204 -24.99 2.93 9.39
C GLU A 204 -23.98 4.04 9.11
N PHE A 205 -24.45 5.28 8.86
CA PHE A 205 -23.57 6.41 8.65
C PHE A 205 -22.66 6.63 9.86
N ASN A 206 -23.23 6.67 11.07
CA ASN A 206 -22.49 6.85 12.31
C ASN A 206 -21.47 5.72 12.53
N LEU A 207 -21.86 4.47 12.29
CA LEU A 207 -20.94 3.32 12.38
C LEU A 207 -19.74 3.50 11.46
N VAL A 208 -19.95 3.90 10.20
CA VAL A 208 -18.87 4.08 9.22
C VAL A 208 -17.96 5.25 9.60
N VAL A 209 -18.54 6.38 10.05
CA VAL A 209 -17.78 7.53 10.53
C VAL A 209 -16.90 7.15 11.72
N GLU A 210 -17.49 6.56 12.76
CA GLU A 210 -16.75 6.14 13.96
C GLU A 210 -15.63 5.16 13.63
N THR A 211 -15.92 4.19 12.75
CA THR A 211 -14.93 3.21 12.29
C THR A 211 -13.76 3.86 11.57
N TYR A 212 -14.02 4.88 10.76
CA TYR A 212 -12.98 5.64 10.07
C TYR A 212 -12.17 6.52 11.03
N GLU A 213 -12.82 7.22 11.95
CA GLU A 213 -12.15 8.13 12.89
C GLU A 213 -11.27 7.40 13.92
N GLN A 214 -11.61 6.16 14.26
CA GLN A 214 -10.84 5.32 15.18
C GLN A 214 -9.67 4.57 14.51
N ALA A 215 -9.47 4.70 13.19
CA ALA A 215 -8.48 3.94 12.41
C ALA A 215 -7.03 4.46 12.48
#